data_AF-A0A2G9TEU4-F1
#
_entry.id   AF-A0A2G9TEU4-F1
#
_cell.length_a   1.000
_cell.length_b   1.000
_cell.length_c   1.000
_cell.angle_alpha   90.00
_cell.angle_beta   90.00
_cell.angle_gamma   90.00
#
_symmetry.space_group_name_H-M   'P 1'
#
loop_
_entity.id
_entity.type
_entity.pdbx_description
1 polymer ?
#
loop_
_entity_poly.entity_id
_entity_poly.type
_entity_poly.pdbx_seq_one_letter_code
_entity_poly.pdbx_strand_id
1 'polypeptide(L)'
;MFPPGADNARLTASKARDLLARMLVIDPEKRISVDDAIAHEYVNVWYDASEVHAPPPGHYDPTVDGEHTVEEWRSKLHFKLPD
;
A
#
# COMPACT_ATOMS: atom_id res chain seq x y z
N MET A 1 -18.30 0.66 14.36
CA MET A 1 -19.46 1.02 13.49
C MET A 1 -18.88 1.79 12.31
N PHE A 2 -19.19 1.38 11.08
CA PHE A 2 -18.71 2.07 9.87
C PHE A 2 -19.15 3.55 9.89
N PRO A 3 -18.38 4.47 9.28
CA PRO A 3 -18.65 5.90 9.38
C PRO A 3 -20.11 6.21 8.96
N PRO A 4 -20.92 6.85 9.84
CA PRO A 4 -22.29 7.21 9.51
C PRO A 4 -22.27 8.36 8.47
N GLY A 5 -22.99 8.18 7.37
CA GLY A 5 -23.09 9.17 6.27
C GLY A 5 -22.53 8.69 4.92
N ALA A 6 -22.10 7.44 4.81
CA ALA A 6 -21.82 6.81 3.53
C ALA A 6 -23.13 6.39 2.85
N ASP A 7 -23.88 7.35 2.32
CA ASP A 7 -25.11 7.13 1.54
C ASP A 7 -24.77 6.63 0.12
N ASN A 8 -23.84 5.69 0.04
CA ASN A 8 -23.37 5.08 -1.19
C ASN A 8 -23.73 3.60 -1.09
N ALA A 9 -24.60 3.11 -1.98
CA ALA A 9 -25.00 1.70 -2.02
C ALA A 9 -23.81 0.71 -2.11
N ARG A 10 -22.62 1.20 -2.44
CA ARG A 10 -21.35 0.47 -2.50
C ARG A 10 -20.64 0.35 -1.14
N LEU A 11 -20.88 1.26 -0.19
CA LEU A 11 -20.26 1.29 1.15
C LEU A 11 -21.09 0.51 2.17
N THR A 12 -21.33 -0.76 1.89
CA THR A 12 -22.06 -1.65 2.80
C THR A 12 -21.11 -2.51 3.62
N ALA A 13 -21.55 -2.91 4.82
CA ALA A 13 -20.83 -3.88 5.63
C ALA A 13 -20.58 -5.21 4.89
N SER A 14 -21.45 -5.57 3.94
CA SER A 14 -21.25 -6.76 3.11
C SER A 14 -20.03 -6.63 2.19
N LYS A 15 -19.86 -5.48 1.52
CA LYS A 15 -18.72 -5.22 0.64
C LYS A 15 -17.42 -5.08 1.45
N ALA A 16 -17.49 -4.49 2.64
CA ALA A 16 -16.35 -4.44 3.55
C ALA A 16 -15.87 -5.85 3.95
N ARG A 17 -16.81 -6.74 4.31
CA ARG A 17 -16.48 -8.12 4.68
C ARG A 17 -15.95 -8.93 3.49
N ASP A 18 -16.48 -8.73 2.29
CA ASP A 18 -15.98 -9.40 1.07
C ASP A 18 -14.52 -9.02 0.80
N LEU A 19 -14.19 -7.73 0.86
CA LEU A 19 -12.81 -7.26 0.72
C LEU A 19 -11.88 -7.89 1.76
N LEU A 20 -12.27 -7.87 3.04
CA LEU A 20 -11.48 -8.47 4.11
C LEU A 20 -11.27 -9.98 3.91
N ALA A 21 -12.29 -10.70 3.45
CA ALA A 21 -12.17 -12.14 3.18
C ALA A 21 -11.15 -12.44 2.06
N ARG A 22 -11.01 -11.54 1.09
CA ARG A 22 -10.03 -11.65 -0.01
C ARG A 22 -8.63 -11.16 0.36
N MET A 23 -8.50 -10.23 1.31
CA MET A 23 -7.22 -9.74 1.82
C MET A 23 -6.62 -10.65 2.91
N LEU A 24 -7.45 -11.19 3.79
CA LEU A 24 -7.03 -12.03 4.93
C LEU A 24 -6.91 -13.51 4.53
N VAL A 25 -6.36 -13.77 3.35
CA VAL A 25 -6.07 -15.11 2.86
C VAL A 25 -4.65 -15.50 3.27
N ILE A 26 -4.53 -16.68 3.89
CA ILE A 26 -3.25 -17.23 4.37
C ILE A 26 -2.30 -17.49 3.19
N ASP A 27 -2.82 -18.12 2.14
CA ASP A 27 -2.11 -18.43 0.91
C ASP A 27 -1.88 -17.14 0.09
N PRO A 28 -0.63 -16.66 -0.08
CA PRO A 28 -0.35 -15.40 -0.75
C PRO A 28 -0.72 -15.45 -2.24
N GLU A 29 -0.63 -16.63 -2.88
CA GLU A 29 -0.98 -16.80 -4.30
C GLU A 29 -2.49 -16.66 -4.55
N LYS A 30 -3.30 -16.82 -3.49
CA LYS A 30 -4.76 -16.66 -3.54
C LYS A 30 -5.23 -15.34 -2.92
N ARG A 31 -4.33 -14.58 -2.33
CA ARG A 31 -4.64 -13.28 -1.75
C ARG A 31 -4.86 -12.28 -2.88
N ILE A 32 -5.86 -11.43 -2.73
CA ILE A 32 -6.13 -10.35 -3.69
C ILE A 32 -4.89 -9.47 -3.92
N SER A 33 -4.65 -9.10 -5.17
CA SER A 33 -3.57 -8.18 -5.52
C SER A 33 -3.91 -6.74 -5.07
N VAL A 34 -2.91 -5.85 -5.09
CA VAL A 34 -3.14 -4.42 -4.78
C VAL A 34 -4.07 -3.80 -5.82
N ASP A 35 -3.85 -4.09 -7.11
CA ASP A 35 -4.65 -3.56 -8.21
C ASP A 35 -6.13 -4.01 -8.09
N ASP A 36 -6.35 -5.28 -7.79
CA ASP A 36 -7.70 -5.83 -7.59
C ASP A 36 -8.38 -5.28 -6.33
N ALA A 37 -7.61 -5.00 -5.27
CA ALA A 37 -8.13 -4.41 -4.05
C ALA A 37 -8.56 -2.94 -4.26
N ILE A 38 -7.80 -2.18 -5.05
CA ILE A 38 -8.16 -0.81 -5.45
C ILE A 38 -9.41 -0.82 -6.32
N ALA A 39 -9.53 -1.77 -7.24
CA ALA A 39 -10.70 -1.93 -8.11
C ALA A 39 -11.95 -2.45 -7.37
N HIS A 40 -11.81 -2.96 -6.14
CA HIS A 40 -12.91 -3.50 -5.36
C HIS A 40 -13.97 -2.43 -5.06
N GLU A 41 -15.26 -2.77 -5.19
CA GLU A 41 -16.40 -1.82 -5.07
C GLU A 41 -16.44 -1.03 -3.75
N TYR A 42 -15.82 -1.57 -2.70
CA TYR A 42 -15.70 -0.91 -1.41
C TYR A 42 -14.62 0.19 -1.37
N VAL A 43 -13.53 0.06 -2.14
CA VAL A 43 -12.39 0.99 -2.18
C VAL A 43 -12.50 1.94 -3.36
N ASN A 44 -12.97 1.45 -4.50
CA ASN A 44 -13.05 2.17 -5.77
C ASN A 44 -13.89 3.48 -5.71
N VAL A 45 -14.68 3.69 -4.66
CA VAL A 45 -15.37 4.98 -4.45
C VAL A 45 -14.40 6.16 -4.27
N TRP A 46 -13.14 5.87 -3.90
CA TRP A 46 -12.06 6.86 -3.72
C TRP A 46 -11.00 6.76 -4.83
N TYR A 47 -11.31 6.09 -5.94
CA TYR A 47 -10.33 5.91 -7.00
C TYR A 47 -10.02 7.22 -7.70
N ASP A 48 -8.75 7.62 -7.65
CA ASP A 48 -8.18 8.67 -8.48
C ASP A 48 -6.98 8.09 -9.25
N ALA A 49 -7.06 8.12 -10.58
CA ALA A 49 -6.00 7.62 -11.45
C ALA A 49 -4.66 8.34 -11.24
N SER A 50 -4.69 9.61 -10.84
CA SER A 50 -3.48 10.39 -10.58
C SER A 50 -2.78 9.98 -9.29
N GLU A 51 -3.53 9.51 -8.29
CA GLU A 51 -2.98 8.97 -7.04
C GLU A 51 -2.49 7.52 -7.22
N VAL A 52 -3.27 6.69 -7.93
CA VAL A 52 -2.97 5.26 -8.11
C VAL A 52 -1.81 5.03 -9.07
N HIS A 53 -1.70 5.83 -10.13
CA HIS A 53 -0.65 5.68 -11.14
C HIS A 53 0.47 6.71 -11.00
N ALA A 54 0.58 7.36 -9.84
CA ALA A 54 1.69 8.26 -9.56
C ALA A 54 3.03 7.51 -9.74
N PRO A 55 4.01 8.09 -10.46
CA PRO A 55 5.30 7.44 -10.62
C PRO A 55 6.00 7.31 -9.26
N PRO A 56 6.73 6.22 -9.02
CA PRO A 56 7.50 6.09 -7.80
C PRO A 56 8.55 7.21 -7.72
N PRO A 57 8.82 7.78 -6.54
CA PRO A 57 9.79 8.88 -6.38
C PRO A 57 11.22 8.48 -6.75
N GLY A 58 11.50 7.18 -6.81
CA GLY A 58 12.76 6.60 -7.26
C GLY A 58 12.73 5.09 -7.12
N HIS A 59 13.71 4.42 -7.72
CA HIS A 59 13.90 2.99 -7.50
C HIS A 59 14.67 2.75 -6.20
N TYR A 60 14.27 1.71 -5.47
CA TYR A 60 15.06 1.23 -4.35
C TYR A 60 16.45 0.80 -4.82
N ASP A 61 17.50 1.19 -4.09
CA ASP A 61 18.89 0.80 -4.35
C ASP A 61 19.22 -0.48 -3.56
N PRO A 62 19.35 -1.66 -4.22
CA PRO A 62 19.60 -2.92 -3.53
C PRO A 62 20.97 -3.00 -2.84
N THR A 63 21.91 -2.11 -3.16
CA THR A 63 23.23 -2.09 -2.50
C THR A 63 23.14 -1.65 -1.03
N VAL A 64 22.00 -1.07 -0.63
CA VAL A 64 21.70 -0.74 0.77
C VAL A 64 21.54 -2.00 1.63
N ASP A 65 21.03 -3.11 1.07
CA ASP A 65 20.76 -4.36 1.81
C ASP A 65 22.02 -5.20 2.11
N GLY A 66 23.17 -4.82 1.58
CA GLY A 66 24.43 -5.49 1.89
C GLY A 66 24.82 -5.38 3.37
N GLU A 67 25.75 -6.23 3.82
CA GLU A 67 26.39 -6.04 5.12
C GLU A 67 27.26 -4.77 5.08
N HIS A 68 27.04 -3.85 6.03
CA HIS A 68 27.88 -2.67 6.22
C HIS A 68 28.33 -2.58 7.68
N THR A 69 29.55 -2.12 7.90
CA THR A 69 30.08 -1.77 9.22
C THR A 69 29.39 -0.54 9.79
N VAL A 70 29.57 -0.29 11.09
CA VAL A 70 29.00 0.88 11.78
C VAL A 70 29.51 2.19 11.14
N GLU A 71 30.78 2.22 10.74
CA GLU A 71 31.44 3.37 10.10
C GLU A 71 30.84 3.68 8.72
N GLU A 72 30.59 2.64 7.92
CA GLU A 72 29.96 2.76 6.61
C GLU A 72 28.50 3.24 6.73
N TRP A 73 27.74 2.72 7.69
CA TRP A 73 26.39 3.20 7.98
C TRP A 73 26.37 4.67 8.38
N ARG A 74 27.27 5.11 9.28
CA ARG A 74 27.38 6.52 9.69
C ARG A 74 27.65 7.43 8.49
N SER A 75 28.57 7.03 7.62
CA SER A 75 28.92 7.79 6.42
C SER A 75 27.73 7.91 5.45
N LYS A 76 27.01 6.80 5.21
CA LYS A 76 25.81 6.78 4.35
C LYS A 76 24.69 7.65 4.90
N LEU A 77 24.49 7.67 6.22
CA LEU A 77 23.46 8.47 6.87
C LEU A 77 23.80 9.96 6.87
N HIS A 78 25.06 10.33 7.16
CA HIS A 78 25.50 11.73 7.09
C HIS A 78 25.34 12.31 5.68
N PHE A 79 25.62 11.54 4.63
CA PHE A 79 25.40 11.98 3.25
C PHE A 79 23.92 12.22 2.92
N LYS A 80 22.98 11.53 3.59
CA LYS A 80 21.55 11.61 3.30
C LYS A 80 20.81 12.70 4.07
N LEU A 81 21.42 13.31 5.09
CA LEU A 81 20.83 14.42 5.83
C LEU A 81 21.32 15.74 5.21
N PRO A 82 20.43 16.69 4.86
CA PRO A 82 20.85 18.06 4.62
C PRO A 82 21.33 18.67 5.95
N ASP A 83 22.35 19.56 5.89
CA ASP A 83 22.87 20.30 7.04
C ASP A 83 21.78 21.07 7.81
#